data_AF-A3HZX7-F1
#
_entry.id   AF-A3HZX7-F1
#
_cell.length_a   1.000
_cell.length_b   1.000
_cell.length_c   1.000
_cell.angle_alpha   90.00
_cell.angle_beta   90.00
_cell.angle_gamma   90.00
#
_symmetry.space_group_name_H-M   'P 1'
#
loop_
_entity.id
_entity.type
_entity.pdbx_description
1 polymer ?
#
loop_
_entity_poly.entity_id
_entity_poly.type
_entity_poly.pdbx_seq_one_letter_code
_entity_poly.pdbx_strand_id
1 'polypeptide(L)'
;MEKQNHLASIVLLVALFFISQHSTAKGFNYPYAFISITGDPFSDKLNVKVDFGDNPEQIIEGEKLSEILSEKTSYASVLNYMSGLGFVLVETMVTTNQHNGNGGTSGFVFIMRKKG
;
A
#
# COMPACT_ATOMS: atom_id res chain seq x y z
N MET A 1 -0.33 -51.36 3.05
CA MET A 1 -1.02 -50.37 2.18
C MET A 1 -1.58 -49.17 2.95
N GLU A 2 -1.84 -49.26 4.26
CA GLU A 2 -2.53 -48.23 5.04
C GLU A 2 -1.75 -46.91 5.24
N LYS A 3 -0.42 -46.98 5.40
CA LYS A 3 0.43 -45.79 5.65
C LYS A 3 0.49 -44.79 4.49
N GLN A 4 0.38 -45.23 3.24
CA GLN A 4 0.46 -44.32 2.08
C GLN A 4 -0.80 -43.46 1.95
N ASN A 5 -1.97 -44.00 2.28
CA ASN A 5 -3.24 -43.28 2.21
C ASN A 5 -3.29 -42.13 3.23
N HIS A 6 -2.63 -42.32 4.38
CA HIS A 6 -2.56 -41.32 5.44
C HIS A 6 -1.62 -40.15 5.06
N LEU A 7 -0.51 -40.43 4.37
CA LEU A 7 0.41 -39.40 3.87
C LEU A 7 -0.22 -38.59 2.71
N ALA A 8 -0.90 -39.26 1.79
CA ALA A 8 -1.62 -38.61 0.70
C ALA A 8 -2.73 -37.66 1.23
N SER A 9 -3.43 -38.06 2.28
CA SER A 9 -4.47 -37.24 2.92
C SER A 9 -3.91 -35.99 3.60
N ILE A 10 -2.73 -36.08 4.22
CA ILE A 10 -2.05 -34.93 4.84
C ILE A 10 -1.58 -33.94 3.78
N VAL A 11 -1.00 -34.42 2.67
CA VAL A 11 -0.58 -33.57 1.55
C VAL A 11 -1.77 -32.84 0.92
N LEU A 12 -2.92 -33.51 0.79
CA LEU A 12 -4.15 -32.91 0.27
C LEU A 12 -4.71 -31.83 1.21
N LEU A 13 -4.69 -32.06 2.52
CA LEU A 13 -5.10 -31.08 3.54
C LEU A 13 -4.22 -29.84 3.54
N VAL A 14 -2.90 -30.01 3.41
CA VAL A 14 -1.95 -28.89 3.33
C VAL A 14 -2.17 -28.09 2.05
N ALA A 15 -2.38 -28.74 0.91
CA ALA A 15 -2.68 -28.07 -0.35
C ALA A 15 -3.98 -27.25 -0.29
N LEU A 16 -5.04 -27.80 0.33
CA LEU A 16 -6.31 -27.09 0.53
C LEU A 16 -6.18 -25.88 1.46
N PHE A 17 -5.32 -25.97 2.48
CA PHE A 17 -5.05 -24.84 3.38
C PHE A 17 -4.38 -23.66 2.65
N PHE A 18 -3.47 -23.93 1.72
CA PHE A 18 -2.84 -22.88 0.90
C PHE A 18 -3.79 -22.23 -0.11
N ILE A 19 -4.74 -22.99 -0.66
CA ILE A 19 -5.74 -22.44 -1.60
C ILE A 19 -6.75 -21.54 -0.86
N SER A 20 -7.06 -21.85 0.39
CA SER A 20 -8.03 -21.08 1.19
C SER A 20 -7.51 -19.73 1.70
N GLN A 21 -6.20 -19.46 1.59
CA GLN A 21 -5.56 -18.19 2.02
C GLN A 21 -5.61 -17.10 0.94
N HIS A 22 -6.28 -17.33 -0.20
CA HIS A 22 -6.53 -16.27 -1.18
C HIS A 22 -7.62 -15.33 -0.64
N SER A 23 -7.26 -14.59 0.41
CA SER A 23 -8.00 -13.41 0.83
C SER A 23 -8.07 -12.49 -0.37
N THR A 24 -9.21 -12.44 -1.04
CA THR A 24 -9.53 -11.33 -1.94
C THR A 24 -9.37 -10.08 -1.11
N ALA A 25 -8.33 -9.30 -1.36
CA ALA A 25 -8.18 -7.98 -0.76
C ALA A 25 -9.53 -7.29 -0.95
N LYS A 26 -10.22 -7.00 0.16
CA LYS A 26 -11.42 -6.15 0.12
C LYS A 26 -10.93 -4.87 -0.54
N GLY A 27 -11.24 -4.70 -1.82
CA GLY A 27 -10.70 -3.59 -2.59
C GLY A 27 -11.20 -2.31 -1.95
N PHE A 28 -10.29 -1.38 -1.70
CA PHE A 28 -10.64 -0.05 -1.21
C PHE A 28 -11.75 0.53 -2.10
N ASN A 29 -12.93 0.78 -1.52
CA ASN A 29 -14.08 1.33 -2.24
C ASN A 29 -14.13 2.86 -2.09
N TYR A 30 -12.97 3.50 -2.09
CA TYR A 30 -12.84 4.95 -1.97
C TYR A 30 -12.53 5.55 -3.34
N PRO A 31 -13.24 6.60 -3.75
CA PRO A 31 -13.10 7.16 -5.10
C PRO A 31 -11.75 7.85 -5.31
N TYR A 32 -11.13 8.33 -4.24
CA TYR A 32 -9.87 9.07 -4.26
C TYR A 32 -8.96 8.66 -3.09
N ALA A 33 -7.66 8.87 -3.28
CA ALA A 33 -6.66 8.78 -2.23
C ALA A 33 -5.64 9.92 -2.40
N PHE A 34 -5.31 10.60 -1.31
CA PHE A 34 -4.21 11.54 -1.25
C PHE A 34 -3.03 10.85 -0.58
N ILE A 35 -1.87 10.86 -1.24
CA ILE A 35 -0.68 10.14 -0.76
C ILE A 35 0.46 11.13 -0.60
N SER A 36 0.83 11.44 0.62
CA SER A 36 2.05 12.21 0.91
C SER A 36 3.23 11.25 1.04
N ILE A 37 4.32 11.56 0.36
CA ILE A 37 5.55 10.75 0.41
C ILE A 37 6.75 11.64 0.69
N THR A 38 7.51 11.27 1.72
CA THR A 38 8.81 11.84 2.04
C THR A 38 9.86 10.74 2.19
N GLY A 39 11.14 11.08 2.14
CA GLY A 39 12.20 10.14 2.54
C GLY A 39 12.19 9.92 4.05
N ASP A 40 12.51 8.71 4.50
CA ASP A 40 12.84 8.46 5.90
C ASP A 40 14.26 9.00 6.19
N PRO A 41 14.47 9.87 7.19
CA PRO A 41 15.79 10.38 7.51
C PRO A 41 16.77 9.32 8.06
N PHE A 42 16.27 8.14 8.47
CA PHE A 42 17.06 7.10 9.12
C PHE A 42 17.14 5.79 8.32
N SER A 43 16.51 5.70 7.16
CA SER A 43 16.55 4.51 6.30
C SER A 43 16.44 4.87 4.81
N ASP A 44 16.60 3.88 3.93
CA ASP A 44 16.35 4.01 2.49
C ASP A 44 14.85 3.89 2.12
N LYS A 45 14.00 3.73 3.14
CA LYS A 45 12.55 3.63 2.97
C LYS A 45 11.92 5.01 2.83
N LEU A 46 10.64 4.98 2.46
CA LEU A 46 9.80 6.15 2.36
C LEU A 46 8.92 6.25 3.61
N ASN A 47 8.59 7.47 4.02
CA ASN A 47 7.49 7.74 4.93
C ASN A 47 6.27 8.12 4.08
N VAL A 48 5.27 7.25 4.08
CA VAL A 48 4.06 7.39 3.26
C VAL A 48 2.85 7.61 4.17
N LYS A 49 2.05 8.62 3.88
CA LYS A 49 0.73 8.84 4.49
C LYS A 49 -0.34 8.78 3.42
N VAL A 50 -1.35 7.96 3.65
CA VAL A 50 -2.52 7.82 2.78
C VAL A 50 -3.75 8.35 3.51
N ASP A 51 -4.47 9.21 2.80
CA ASP A 51 -5.73 9.79 3.26
C ASP A 51 -6.85 9.45 2.25
N PHE A 52 -7.91 8.83 2.78
CA PHE A 52 -9.13 8.49 2.04
C PHE A 52 -10.32 9.37 2.42
N GLY A 53 -10.19 10.23 3.44
CA GLY A 53 -11.23 11.06 4.03
C GLY A 53 -11.34 10.94 5.55
N ASP A 54 -12.26 11.71 6.13
CA ASP A 54 -12.34 11.93 7.58
C ASP A 54 -13.17 10.88 8.36
N ASN A 55 -13.80 9.92 7.68
CA ASN A 55 -14.62 8.95 8.40
C ASN A 55 -13.74 7.92 9.15
N PRO A 56 -14.21 7.31 10.26
CA PRO A 56 -13.35 6.43 11.07
C PRO A 56 -12.81 5.20 10.32
N GLU A 57 -13.60 4.63 9.42
CA GLU A 57 -13.16 3.48 8.62
C GLU A 57 -12.07 3.88 7.61
N GLN A 58 -12.22 5.05 6.97
CA GLN A 58 -11.25 5.65 6.05
C GLN A 58 -9.93 5.95 6.74
N ILE A 59 -9.98 6.51 7.96
CA ILE A 59 -8.79 6.80 8.75
C ILE A 59 -8.03 5.50 9.05
N ILE A 60 -8.73 4.48 9.56
CA ILE A 60 -8.12 3.20 9.92
C ILE A 60 -7.53 2.49 8.69
N GLU A 61 -8.26 2.49 7.56
CA GLU A 61 -7.78 1.89 6.32
C GLU A 61 -6.61 2.66 5.71
N GLY A 62 -6.63 4.00 5.80
CA GLY A 62 -5.55 4.89 5.40
C GLY A 62 -4.28 4.66 6.21
N GLU A 63 -4.39 4.56 7.53
CA GLU A 63 -3.27 4.25 8.44
C GLU A 63 -2.63 2.90 8.10
N LYS A 64 -3.43 1.84 7.96
CA LYS A 64 -2.93 0.51 7.57
C LYS A 64 -2.20 0.54 6.25
N LEU A 65 -2.75 1.23 5.25
CA LEU A 65 -2.12 1.31 3.94
C LEU A 65 -0.84 2.16 3.98
N SER A 66 -0.82 3.22 4.80
CA SER A 66 0.37 4.05 5.06
C SER A 66 1.54 3.21 5.57
N GLU A 67 1.29 2.31 6.52
CA GLU A 67 2.32 1.40 7.05
C GLU A 67 2.87 0.48 5.96
N ILE A 68 2.00 -0.14 5.16
CA ILE A 68 2.40 -1.06 4.07
C ILE A 68 3.24 -0.34 3.00
N LEU A 69 2.87 0.90 2.68
CA LEU A 69 3.56 1.71 1.69
C LEU A 69 4.86 2.32 2.21
N SER A 70 4.97 2.57 3.52
CA SER A 70 6.21 3.06 4.14
C SER A 70 7.33 2.03 4.15
N GLU A 71 7.02 0.74 3.94
CA GLU A 71 8.04 -0.30 3.73
C GLU A 71 8.69 -0.27 2.33
N LYS A 72 8.28 0.67 1.47
CA LYS A 72 8.76 0.81 0.09
C LYS A 72 9.94 1.78 0.02
N THR A 73 10.86 1.54 -0.92
CA THR A 73 12.10 2.35 -1.08
C THR A 73 12.06 3.27 -2.31
N SER A 74 11.00 3.24 -3.11
CA SER A 74 10.88 4.10 -4.30
C SER A 74 9.46 4.55 -4.59
N TYR A 75 9.31 5.75 -5.14
CA TYR A 75 8.01 6.29 -5.56
C TYR A 75 7.30 5.37 -6.56
N ALA A 76 8.05 4.77 -7.50
CA ALA A 76 7.51 3.83 -8.47
C ALA A 76 6.88 2.61 -7.78
N SER A 77 7.51 2.08 -6.72
CA SER A 77 6.95 0.94 -6.00
C SER A 77 5.67 1.28 -5.22
N VAL A 78 5.51 2.53 -4.75
CA VAL A 78 4.25 3.03 -4.17
C VAL A 78 3.16 3.11 -5.25
N LEU A 79 3.47 3.73 -6.40
CA LEU A 79 2.52 3.86 -7.51
C LEU A 79 2.06 2.50 -8.05
N ASN A 80 2.98 1.56 -8.20
CA ASN A 80 2.66 0.20 -8.65
C ASN A 80 1.75 -0.53 -7.67
N TYR A 81 1.99 -0.39 -6.37
CA TYR A 81 1.14 -0.99 -5.35
C TYR A 81 -0.29 -0.41 -5.41
N MET A 82 -0.42 0.92 -5.50
CA MET A 82 -1.72 1.58 -5.63
C MET A 82 -2.44 1.22 -6.93
N SER A 83 -1.69 1.05 -8.03
CA SER A 83 -2.24 0.53 -9.29
C SER A 83 -2.77 -0.89 -9.15
N GLY A 84 -2.11 -1.74 -8.35
CA GLY A 84 -2.60 -3.08 -8.03
C GLY A 84 -3.92 -3.06 -7.24
N LEU A 85 -4.15 -2.01 -6.44
CA LEU A 85 -5.42 -1.73 -5.77
C LEU A 85 -6.46 -1.08 -6.70
N GLY A 86 -6.10 -0.85 -7.95
CA GLY A 86 -6.95 -0.23 -8.96
C GLY A 86 -7.14 1.27 -8.77
N PHE A 87 -6.16 1.96 -8.19
CA PHE A 87 -6.07 3.42 -8.26
C PHE A 87 -5.19 3.83 -9.45
N VAL A 88 -5.45 5.03 -9.99
CA VAL A 88 -4.68 5.63 -11.08
C VAL A 88 -4.20 6.99 -10.62
N LEU A 89 -2.94 7.30 -10.91
CA LEU A 89 -2.37 8.62 -10.65
C LEU A 89 -3.07 9.66 -11.51
N VAL A 90 -3.58 10.71 -10.87
CA VAL A 90 -4.23 11.85 -11.52
C VAL A 90 -3.28 13.03 -11.57
N GLU A 91 -2.63 13.33 -10.44
CA GLU A 91 -1.79 14.51 -10.30
C GLU A 91 -0.67 14.27 -9.30
N THR A 92 0.44 14.99 -9.50
CA THR A 92 1.56 15.05 -8.57
C THR A 92 1.81 16.50 -8.20
N MET A 93 1.85 16.79 -6.91
CA MET A 93 2.25 18.07 -6.35
C MET A 93 3.60 17.91 -5.66
N VAL A 94 4.50 18.86 -5.86
CA VAL A 94 5.81 18.89 -5.20
C VAL A 94 5.71 19.73 -3.95
N THR A 95 6.03 19.15 -2.79
CA THR A 95 6.16 19.90 -1.55
C THR A 95 7.59 20.39 -1.45
N THR A 96 7.77 21.70 -1.35
CA THR A 96 9.06 22.33 -1.09
C THR A 96 9.07 22.87 0.33
N ASN A 97 10.05 22.49 1.14
CA ASN A 97 10.30 23.16 2.41
C ASN A 97 11.35 24.24 2.18
N GLN A 98 11.04 25.49 2.55
CA GLN A 98 12.03 26.53 2.72
C GLN A 98 12.32 26.69 4.21
N HIS A 99 13.56 26.38 4.61
CA HIS A 99 14.05 26.73 5.94
C HIS A 99 15.46 27.31 5.82
N ASN A 100 15.64 28.55 6.29
CA ASN A 100 16.92 29.29 6.29
C ASN A 100 17.69 29.29 4.95
N GLY A 101 17.02 29.61 3.84
CA GLY A 101 17.69 29.86 2.55
C GLY A 101 18.22 28.63 1.81
N ASN A 102 18.11 27.42 2.39
CA ASN A 102 18.39 26.18 1.68
C ASN A 102 17.07 25.61 1.13
N GLY A 103 16.86 25.69 -0.17
CA GLY A 103 15.68 25.16 -0.84
C GLY A 103 15.85 23.67 -1.13
N GLY A 104 14.97 22.84 -0.58
CA GLY A 104 14.94 21.40 -0.84
C GLY A 104 13.52 20.92 -1.14
N THR A 105 13.39 19.96 -2.05
CA THR A 105 12.13 19.20 -2.19
C THR A 105 11.95 18.37 -0.94
N SER A 106 10.86 18.59 -0.21
CA SER A 106 10.57 17.91 1.05
C SER A 106 9.69 16.69 0.89
N GLY A 107 8.95 16.59 -0.22
CA GLY A 107 8.13 15.43 -0.53
C GLY A 107 7.28 15.61 -1.78
N PHE A 108 6.49 14.60 -2.08
CA PHE A 108 5.48 14.62 -3.13
C PHE A 108 4.12 14.30 -2.56
N VAL A 109 3.08 14.93 -3.09
CA VAL A 109 1.69 14.50 -2.89
C VAL A 109 1.19 13.92 -4.20
N PHE A 110 0.75 12.67 -4.17
CA PHE A 110 0.06 12.03 -5.28
C PHE A 110 -1.44 12.07 -5.03
N ILE A 111 -2.17 12.57 -6.03
CA ILE A 111 -3.63 12.51 -6.04
C ILE A 111 -4.01 11.34 -6.93
N MET A 112 -4.71 10.38 -6.36
CA MET A 112 -5.06 9.12 -6.99
C MET A 112 -6.58 9.00 -7.09
N ARG A 113 -7.09 8.46 -8.20
CA ARG A 113 -8.51 8.14 -8.39
C ARG A 113 -8.71 6.65 -8.59
N LYS A 114 -9.76 6.07 -8.02
CA LYS A 114 -10.16 4.69 -8.30
C LYS A 114 -10.53 4.53 -9.78
N LYS A 115 -9.94 3.53 -10.43
CA LYS A 115 -10.36 3.08 -11.75
C LYS A 115 -11.79 2.52 -11.63
N GLY A 116 -12.70 3.09 -12.42
CA GLY A 116 -14.09 2.65 -12.51
C GLY A 116 -14.22 1.26 -13.13
#